data_AF-A0A0P0NK31-F1
#
_entry.id   AF-A0A0P0NK31-F1
#
_cell.length_a   1.000
_cell.length_b   1.000
_cell.length_c   1.000
_cell.angle_alpha   90.00
_cell.angle_beta   90.00
_cell.angle_gamma   90.00
#
_symmetry.space_group_name_H-M   'P 1'
#
loop_
_entity.id
_entity.type
_entity.pdbx_description
1 polymer ?
#
loop_
_entity_poly.entity_id
_entity_poly.type
_entity_poly.pdbx_seq_one_letter_code
_entity_poly.pdbx_strand_id
1 'polypeptide(L)'
;MIYNWELPDWPNFKYQLQNLEPIWYEFAVETGEVNGMLNELPDPMQQETLLQLMLTEAIKSSEIEGEYLNRTDVMSSIRNNLGLNPIPEVLSD
;
A
#
# COMPACT_ATOMS: atom_id res chain seq x y z
N MET A 1 29.07 -0.91 -10.69
CA MET A 1 27.75 -0.57 -11.27
C MET A 1 27.73 0.95 -11.42
N ILE A 2 27.23 1.45 -12.55
CA ILE A 2 27.02 2.88 -12.78
C ILE A 2 25.60 3.18 -12.30
N TYR A 3 25.40 4.25 -11.55
CA TYR A 3 24.06 4.65 -11.11
C TYR A 3 23.27 5.21 -12.30
N ASN A 4 21.94 5.10 -12.27
CA ASN A 4 21.09 5.61 -13.35
C ASN A 4 21.33 7.10 -13.67
N TRP A 5 21.63 7.92 -12.66
CA TRP A 5 21.90 9.35 -12.82
C TRP A 5 23.26 9.66 -13.46
N GLU A 6 24.16 8.68 -13.55
CA GLU A 6 25.46 8.82 -14.21
C GLU A 6 25.39 8.47 -15.71
N LEU A 7 24.23 7.99 -16.20
CA LEU A 7 24.06 7.61 -17.60
C LEU A 7 23.94 8.86 -18.50
N PRO A 8 24.54 8.86 -19.70
CA PRO A 8 24.53 10.03 -20.60
C PRO A 8 23.13 10.42 -21.09
N ASP A 9 22.22 9.45 -21.14
CA ASP A 9 20.84 9.65 -21.56
C ASP A 9 19.93 10.05 -20.40
N TRP A 10 20.41 10.12 -19.16
CA TRP A 10 19.63 10.65 -18.04
C TRP A 10 19.12 12.08 -18.34
N PRO A 11 17.85 12.40 -18.05
CA PRO A 11 16.78 11.56 -17.47
C PRO A 11 15.90 10.86 -18.53
N ASN A 12 16.30 10.87 -19.81
CA ASN A 12 15.56 10.32 -20.95
C ASN A 12 15.68 8.80 -21.05
N PHE A 13 15.12 8.10 -20.06
CA PHE A 13 15.13 6.65 -19.99
C PHE A 13 14.52 5.99 -21.23
N LYS A 14 15.16 4.92 -21.70
CA LYS A 14 14.61 4.01 -22.69
C LYS A 14 14.37 2.66 -22.04
N TYR A 15 13.19 2.10 -22.26
CA TYR A 15 12.80 0.79 -21.76
C TYR A 15 12.18 -0.06 -22.87
N GLN A 16 12.18 -1.38 -22.66
CA GLN A 16 11.63 -2.38 -23.57
C GLN A 16 10.49 -3.11 -22.87
N LEU A 17 9.32 -3.16 -23.51
CA LEU A 17 8.11 -3.75 -22.93
C LEU A 17 7.93 -5.24 -23.27
N GLN A 18 8.66 -5.76 -24.25
CA GLN A 18 8.40 -7.09 -24.83
C GLN A 18 8.38 -8.23 -23.80
N ASN A 19 9.12 -8.09 -22.69
CA ASN A 19 9.18 -9.10 -21.63
C ASN A 19 8.31 -8.74 -20.40
N LEU A 20 7.76 -7.53 -20.35
CA LEU A 20 6.92 -7.05 -19.24
C LEU A 20 5.44 -7.33 -19.47
N GLU A 21 5.00 -7.41 -20.74
CA GLU A 21 3.59 -7.64 -21.09
C GLU A 21 2.96 -8.86 -20.38
N PRO A 22 3.61 -10.05 -20.33
CA PRO A 22 3.02 -11.20 -19.64
C PRO A 22 2.89 -10.97 -18.13
N ILE A 23 3.91 -10.36 -17.52
CA ILE A 23 3.97 -10.09 -16.07
C ILE A 23 2.90 -9.06 -15.69
N TRP A 24 2.73 -8.01 -16.49
CA TRP A 24 1.71 -6.99 -16.27
C TRP A 24 0.30 -7.54 -16.44
N TYR A 25 0.11 -8.43 -17.42
CA TYR A 25 -1.18 -9.08 -17.60
C TYR A 25 -1.53 -9.94 -16.37
N GLU A 26 -0.62 -10.78 -15.89
CA GLU A 26 -0.81 -11.60 -14.69
C GLU A 26 -1.11 -10.73 -13.46
N PHE A 27 -0.30 -9.69 -13.23
CA PHE A 27 -0.53 -8.73 -12.15
C PHE A 27 -1.91 -8.05 -12.24
N ALA A 28 -2.34 -7.65 -13.45
CA ALA A 28 -3.63 -7.00 -13.66
C ALA A 28 -4.80 -7.96 -13.38
N VAL A 29 -4.67 -9.23 -13.79
CA VAL A 29 -5.66 -10.27 -13.49
C VAL A 29 -5.79 -10.48 -11.99
N GLU A 30 -4.68 -10.73 -11.30
CA GLU A 30 -4.68 -10.97 -9.84
C GLU A 30 -5.24 -9.76 -9.06
N THR A 31 -4.82 -8.55 -9.42
CA THR A 31 -5.31 -7.32 -8.79
C THR A 31 -6.80 -7.11 -9.06
N GLY A 32 -7.27 -7.44 -10.27
CA GLY A 32 -8.67 -7.39 -10.65
C GLY A 32 -9.53 -8.35 -9.83
N GLU A 33 -9.05 -9.59 -9.62
CA GLU A 33 -9.73 -10.58 -8.78
C GLU A 33 -9.86 -10.11 -7.33
N VAL A 34 -8.77 -9.61 -6.72
CA VAL A 34 -8.79 -9.06 -5.36
C VAL A 34 -9.76 -7.89 -5.24
N ASN A 35 -9.78 -6.98 -6.23
CA ASN A 35 -10.70 -5.85 -6.25
C ASN A 35 -12.16 -6.31 -6.34
N GLY A 36 -12.44 -7.29 -7.20
CA GLY A 36 -13.76 -7.92 -7.30
C GLY A 36 -14.23 -8.48 -5.96
N MET A 37 -13.40 -9.29 -5.31
CA MET A 37 -13.71 -9.87 -3.99
C MET A 37 -13.98 -8.77 -2.94
N LEU A 38 -13.17 -7.71 -2.93
CA LEU A 38 -13.33 -6.60 -1.99
C LEU A 38 -14.64 -5.84 -2.21
N ASN A 39 -15.10 -5.69 -3.45
CA ASN A 39 -16.35 -4.99 -3.78
C ASN A 39 -17.60 -5.80 -3.46
N GLU A 40 -17.49 -7.13 -3.37
CA GLU A 40 -18.60 -8.02 -3.02
C GLU A 40 -18.80 -8.17 -1.50
N LEU A 41 -17.84 -7.72 -0.68
CA LEU A 41 -17.95 -7.77 0.77
C LEU A 41 -19.06 -6.82 1.28
N PRO A 42 -19.80 -7.19 2.33
CA PRO A 42 -20.68 -6.26 3.02
C PRO A 42 -19.91 -5.04 3.54
N ASP A 43 -20.52 -3.85 3.47
CA ASP A 43 -19.85 -2.57 3.80
C ASP A 43 -19.00 -2.59 5.09
N PRO A 44 -19.46 -3.16 6.23
CA PRO A 44 -18.65 -3.18 7.45
C PRO A 44 -17.38 -4.04 7.30
N MET A 45 -17.47 -5.16 6.57
CA MET A 45 -16.34 -6.04 6.30
C MET A 45 -15.39 -5.44 5.28
N GLN A 46 -15.92 -4.80 4.23
CA GLN A 46 -15.12 -4.08 3.25
C GLN A 46 -14.30 -2.97 3.92
N GLN A 47 -14.94 -2.17 4.75
CA GLN A 47 -14.28 -1.09 5.49
C GLN A 47 -13.17 -1.63 6.40
N GLU A 48 -13.46 -2.67 7.20
CA GLU A 48 -12.44 -3.25 8.08
C GLU A 48 -11.28 -3.86 7.28
N THR A 49 -11.56 -4.51 6.15
CA THR A 49 -10.52 -5.07 5.27
C THR A 49 -9.60 -3.97 4.72
N LEU A 50 -10.17 -2.84 4.28
CA LEU A 50 -9.41 -1.68 3.82
C LEU A 50 -8.55 -1.08 4.94
N LEU A 51 -9.05 -1.01 6.17
CA LEU A 51 -8.29 -0.53 7.32
C LEU A 51 -7.11 -1.44 7.66
N GLN A 52 -7.30 -2.76 7.62
CA GLN A 52 -6.23 -3.73 7.83
C GLN A 52 -5.16 -3.66 6.73
N LEU A 53 -5.57 -3.42 5.48
CA LEU A 53 -4.65 -3.21 4.36
C LEU A 53 -3.80 -1.95 4.59
N MET A 54 -4.44 -0.80 4.91
CA MET A 54 -3.73 0.45 5.22
C MET A 54 -2.76 0.29 6.40
N LEU A 55 -3.17 -0.38 7.48
CA LEU A 55 -2.30 -0.67 8.62
C LEU A 55 -1.07 -1.49 8.20
N THR A 56 -1.30 -2.52 7.39
CA THR A 56 -0.22 -3.41 6.94
C THR A 56 0.78 -2.68 6.06
N GLU A 57 0.30 -1.88 5.10
CA GLU A 57 1.16 -1.05 4.25
C GLU A 57 1.97 -0.03 5.05
N ALA A 58 1.33 0.70 5.98
CA ALA A 58 2.02 1.69 6.80
C ALA A 58 3.17 1.07 7.60
N ILE A 59 2.94 -0.09 8.22
CA ILE A 59 3.97 -0.78 9.00
C ILE A 59 5.07 -1.33 8.11
N LYS A 60 4.71 -2.00 7.02
CA LYS A 60 5.69 -2.64 6.15
C LYS A 60 6.56 -1.61 5.43
N SER A 61 5.99 -0.48 5.04
CA SER A 61 6.76 0.62 4.45
C SER A 61 7.69 1.26 5.48
N SER A 62 7.25 1.47 6.73
CA SER A 62 8.11 1.98 7.80
C SER A 62 9.26 1.01 8.16
N GLU A 63 9.01 -0.30 8.16
CA GLU A 63 10.04 -1.31 8.42
C GLU A 63 11.18 -1.26 7.39
N ILE A 64 10.91 -0.90 6.12
CA ILE A 64 11.93 -0.71 5.08
C ILE A 64 12.89 0.43 5.45
N GLU A 65 12.38 1.47 6.08
CA GLU A 65 13.14 2.62 6.57
C GLU A 65 13.79 2.37 7.95
N GLY A 66 13.58 1.18 8.53
CA GLY A 66 14.09 0.81 9.85
C GLY A 66 13.23 1.31 11.03
N GLU A 67 12.02 1.78 10.75
CA GLU A 67 11.06 2.25 11.75
C GLU A 67 10.09 1.13 12.16
N TYR A 68 9.94 0.90 13.46
CA TYR A 68 9.07 -0.14 14.02
C TYR A 68 7.90 0.50 14.76
N LEU A 69 6.79 0.69 14.04
CA LEU A 69 5.60 1.33 14.58
C LEU A 69 4.73 0.35 15.38
N ASN A 70 4.09 0.85 16.45
CA ASN A 70 3.10 0.09 17.19
C ASN A 70 1.83 -0.09 16.36
N ARG A 71 1.44 -1.34 16.12
CA ARG A 71 0.24 -1.70 15.35
C ARG A 71 -1.03 -1.03 15.85
N THR A 72 -1.23 -0.99 17.16
CA THR A 72 -2.44 -0.44 17.75
C THR A 72 -2.50 1.06 17.53
N ASP A 73 -1.40 1.77 17.77
CA ASP A 73 -1.34 3.23 17.59
C ASP A 73 -1.54 3.63 16.12
N VAL A 74 -0.96 2.87 15.19
CA VAL A 74 -1.17 3.12 13.75
C VAL A 74 -2.64 2.88 13.37
N MET A 75 -3.27 1.81 13.86
CA MET A 75 -4.71 1.57 13.61
C MET A 75 -5.58 2.68 14.19
N SER A 76 -5.35 3.10 15.44
CA SER A 76 -6.05 4.21 16.07
C SER A 76 -5.86 5.52 15.29
N SER A 77 -4.64 5.80 14.84
CA SER A 77 -4.34 6.96 13.98
C SER A 77 -5.10 6.92 12.65
N ILE A 78 -5.11 5.78 11.96
CA ILE A 78 -5.86 5.62 10.70
C ILE A 78 -7.35 5.87 10.93
N ARG A 79 -7.96 5.23 11.94
CA ARG A 79 -9.39 5.39 12.24
C ARG A 79 -9.76 6.81 12.64
N ASN A 80 -8.92 7.46 13.44
CA ASN A 80 -9.11 8.85 13.84
C ASN A 80 -9.05 9.81 12.63
N ASN A 81 -8.05 9.67 11.76
CA ASN A 81 -7.89 10.55 10.59
C ASN A 81 -8.93 10.30 9.49
N LEU A 82 -9.53 9.11 9.45
CA LEU A 82 -10.65 8.79 8.55
C LEU A 82 -12.02 9.14 9.14
N GLY A 83 -12.08 9.68 10.36
CA GLY A 83 -13.33 10.05 11.02
C GLY A 83 -14.21 8.86 11.41
N LEU A 84 -13.62 7.66 11.55
CA LEU A 84 -14.34 6.43 11.90
C LEU A 84 -14.58 6.28 13.40
N ASN A 85 -13.88 7.09 14.20
CA ASN A 85 -14.05 7.16 15.64
C ASN A 85 -14.83 8.44 16.02
N PRO A 86 -15.96 8.33 16.75
CA PRO A 86 -16.72 9.49 17.21
C PRO A 86 -15.94 10.33 18.24
N ILE A 87 -15.04 9.68 18.99
CA ILE A 87 -14.07 10.32 19.89
C ILE A 87 -12.70 9.76 19.52
N PRO A 88 -11.69 10.60 19.25
CA PRO A 88 -10.37 10.11 18.90
C PRO A 88 -9.76 9.23 20.00
N GLU A 89 -9.25 8.07 19.61
CA GLU A 89 -8.46 7.21 20.51
C GLU A 89 -7.11 7.86 20.83
N VAL A 90 -6.66 7.72 22.08
CA VAL A 90 -5.37 8.23 22.55
C VAL A 90 -4.27 7.28 22.07
N LEU A 91 -3.23 7.83 21.45
CA LEU A 91 -2.05 7.09 21.03
C LEU A 91 -1.12 6.87 22.22
N SER A 92 -0.44 5.74 22.24
CA SER A 92 0.65 5.49 23.17
C SER A 92 1.82 6.41 22.79
N ASP A 93 2.23 7.32 23.68
CA ASP A 93 3.46 8.11 23.53
C ASP A 93 4.72 7.26 23.76
#